data_AF-A0A520M609-F1
#
_entry.id   AF-A0A520M609-F1
#
_cell.length_a   1.000
_cell.length_b   1.000
_cell.length_c   1.000
_cell.angle_alpha   90.00
_cell.angle_beta   90.00
_cell.angle_gamma   90.00
#
_symmetry.space_group_name_H-M   'P 1'
#
loop_
_entity.id
_entity.type
_entity.pdbx_description
1 polymer ?
#
loop_
_entity_poly.entity_id
_entity_poly.type
_entity_poly.pdbx_seq_one_letter_code
_entity_poly.pdbx_strand_id
1 'polypeptide(L)' 'MIGIKTYKASLKLMLATLDGECFEQGIDVVINADSKEEAEKRLEGLRASVQIEDVRITSVHHVGREVRSLQAKSTKQG' A
#
# COMPACT_ATOMS: atom_id res chain seq x y z
N MET A 1 32.59 12.92 7.03
CA MET A 1 31.43 13.32 6.22
C MET A 1 30.29 12.38 6.57
N ILE A 2 29.29 12.85 7.32
CA ILE A 2 28.11 12.05 7.67
C ILE A 2 27.18 12.19 6.47
N GLY A 3 27.02 11.11 5.70
CA GLY A 3 26.21 11.13 4.47
C GLY A 3 24.73 11.21 4.83
N ILE A 4 24.01 12.13 4.18
CA ILE A 4 22.55 12.22 4.26
C ILE A 4 21.96 10.86 3.87
N LYS A 5 21.13 10.28 4.75
CA LYS A 5 20.41 9.04 4.50
C LYS A 5 18.95 9.35 4.20
N THR A 6 18.35 8.53 3.34
CA THR A 6 16.92 8.60 3.03
C THR A 6 16.19 7.51 3.80
N TYR A 7 15.17 7.90 4.55
CA TYR A 7 14.30 7.04 5.34
C TYR A 7 12.91 7.02 4.71
N LYS A 8 12.24 5.87 4.79
CA LYS A 8 10.86 5.71 4.36
C LYS A 8 9.99 5.39 5.57
N ALA A 9 9.05 6.28 5.87
CA ALA A 9 8.05 6.07 6.90
C ALA A 9 6.73 5.64 6.24
N SER A 10 6.30 4.42 6.51
CA SER A 10 5.06 3.87 5.99
C SER A 10 3.92 4.16 6.97
N LEU A 11 2.95 4.94 6.50
CA LEU A 11 1.74 5.30 7.22
C LEU A 11 0.57 4.47 6.68
N LYS A 12 -0.36 4.12 7.57
CA LYS A 12 -1.59 3.43 7.21
C LYS A 12 -2.74 4.43 7.23
N LEU A 13 -3.37 4.64 6.08
CA LEU A 13 -4.60 5.40 5.92
C LEU A 13 -5.78 4.42 5.95
N MET A 14 -6.75 4.72 6.80
CA MET A 14 -8.05 4.05 6.81
C MET A 14 -9.12 5.05 6.39
N LEU A 15 -9.89 4.72 5.36
CA LEU A 15 -11.07 5.45 4.93
C LEU A 15 -12.29 4.60 5.30
N ALA A 16 -13.31 5.21 5.91
CA ALA A 16 -14.54 4.52 6.26
C ALA A 16 -15.73 5.24 5.62
N THR A 17 -16.63 4.49 5.02
CA THR A 17 -17.93 5.00 4.56
C THR A 17 -18.90 5.10 5.74
N LEU A 18 -20.01 5.81 5.53
CA LEU A 18 -21.03 5.99 6.57
C LEU A 18 -21.72 4.68 6.98
N ASP A 19 -21.79 3.70 6.07
CA ASP A 19 -22.31 2.35 6.31
C ASP A 19 -21.28 1.38 6.89
N GLY A 20 -20.04 1.86 7.13
CA GLY A 20 -19.00 1.12 7.84
C GLY A 20 -18.06 0.29 6.97
N GLU A 21 -18.15 0.39 5.63
CA GLU A 21 -17.14 -0.18 4.74
C GLU A 21 -15.80 0.53 4.96
N CYS A 22 -14.73 -0.24 5.11
CA CYS A 22 -13.40 0.28 5.40
C CYS A 22 -12.43 -0.03 4.26
N PHE A 23 -11.72 0.99 3.80
CA PHE A 23 -10.65 0.91 2.81
C PHE A 23 -9.32 1.21 3.48
N GLU A 24 -8.33 0.37 3.22
CA GLU A 24 -6.98 0.52 3.74
C GLU A 24 -6.03 0.90 2.61
N GLN A 25 -5.23 1.93 2.83
CA GLN A 25 -4.22 2.39 1.89
C GLN A 25 -2.91 2.68 2.62
N GLY A 26 -1.81 2.15 2.09
CA GLY A 26 -0.46 2.52 2.53
C GLY A 26 -0.03 3.84 1.90
N ILE A 27 0.53 4.74 2.70
CA ILE A 27 1.16 6.00 2.25
C ILE A 27 2.61 5.98 2.73
N ASP A 28 3.55 6.10 1.79
CA ASP A 28 4.98 6.20 2.13
C ASP A 28 5.43 7.67 2.12
N VAL A 29 6.04 8.10 3.23
CA VAL A 29 6.68 9.42 3.35
C VAL A 29 8.19 9.23 3.29
N VAL A 30 8.83 9.94 2.37
CA VAL A 30 10.29 9.91 2.19
C VAL A 30 10.93 11.09 2.92
N ILE A 31 11.92 10.80 3.77
CA ILE A 31 12.54 11.77 4.67
C ILE A 31 14.06 11.67 4.54
N ASN A 32 14.70 12.79 4.24
CA ASN A 32 16.16 12.87 4.28
C ASN A 32 16.60 13.33 5.67
N ALA A 33 17.46 12.56 6.34
CA ALA A 33 17.97 12.85 7.68
C ALA A 33 19.39 12.28 7.85
N ASP A 34 20.16 12.84 8.77
CA ASP A 34 21.54 12.40 9.05
C ASP A 34 21.56 11.15 9.96
N SER A 35 20.46 10.90 10.69
CA SER A 35 20.26 9.68 11.49
C SER A 35 18.78 9.27 11.57
N LYS A 36 18.52 8.08 12.13
CA LYS A 36 17.16 7.57 12.31
C LYS A 36 16.42 8.37 13.39
N GLU A 37 17.11 8.70 14.47
CA GLU A 37 16.56 9.48 15.59
C GLU A 37 16.13 10.88 15.14
N GLU A 38 16.89 11.49 14.22
CA GLU A 38 16.51 12.75 13.61
C GLU A 38 15.26 12.60 12.72
N ALA A 39 15.18 11.54 11.91
CA ALA A 39 13.99 11.25 11.11
C ALA A 39 12.74 11.04 11.98
N GLU A 40 12.87 10.33 13.11
CA GLU A 40 11.79 10.12 14.09
C GLU A 40 11.35 11.45 14.72
N LYS A 41 12.30 12.30 15.15
CA LYS A 41 11.98 13.64 15.68
C LYS A 41 11.27 14.53 14.66
N ARG A 42 11.65 14.44 13.38
CA ARG A 42 10.99 15.20 12.32
C ARG A 42 9.55 14.74 12.05
N LEU A 43 9.24 13.49 12.38
CA LEU A 43 7.89 12.92 12.32
C LEU A 43 7.09 13.11 13.61
N GLU A 44 7.74 13.51 14.70
CA GLU A 44 7.07 13.78 15.96
C GLU A 44 6.09 14.95 15.77
N GLY A 45 4.83 14.73 16.14
CA GLY A 45 3.78 15.72 15.94
C GLY A 45 3.34 15.89 14.48
N LEU A 46 3.65 14.95 13.58
CA LEU A 46 3.16 14.97 12.20
C LEU A 46 1.62 15.06 12.19
N ARG A 47 1.11 16.09 11.52
CA ARG A 47 -0.33 16.25 11.26
C ARG A 47 -0.58 16.00 9.79
N ALA A 48 -1.52 15.12 9.50
CA ALA A 48 -2.02 14.88 8.16
C ALA A 48 -3.47 15.37 8.08
N SER A 49 -3.82 16.03 6.98
CA SER A 49 -5.19 16.37 6.62
C SER A 49 -5.46 15.81 5.24
N VAL A 50 -6.57 15.08 5.09
CA VAL A 50 -7.02 14.58 3.80
C VAL A 50 -8.22 15.41 3.39
N GLN A 51 -8.16 15.99 2.19
CA GLN A 51 -9.27 16.68 1.57
C GLN A 51 -9.66 15.91 0.30
N ILE A 52 -10.94 15.57 0.18
CA ILE A 52 -11.49 14.90 -0.98
C ILE A 52 -12.21 15.96 -1.81
N GLU A 53 -11.59 16.37 -2.92
CA GLU A 53 -12.16 17.39 -3.83
C GLU A 53 -12.99 16.76 -4.96
N ASP A 54 -12.51 15.67 -5.55
CA ASP A 54 -13.14 14.94 -6.65
C ASP A 54 -12.87 13.44 -6.51
N VAL A 55 -13.83 12.60 -6.89
CA VAL A 55 -13.69 11.14 -6.86
C VAL A 55 -13.94 10.59 -8.26
N ARG A 56 -12.88 10.08 -8.90
CA ARG A 56 -12.95 9.47 -10.23
C ARG A 56 -12.85 7.96 -10.13
N ILE A 57 -13.80 7.28 -10.76
CA ILE A 57 -13.89 5.83 -10.75
C ILE A 57 -13.54 5.29 -12.14
N THR A 58 -12.58 4.38 -12.20
CA THR A 58 -12.21 3.65 -13.43
C THR A 58 -12.31 2.16 -13.18
N SER A 59 -12.83 1.39 -14.14
CA SER A 59 -12.85 -0.06 -14.05
C SER A 59 -11.50 -0.64 -14.47
N VAL A 60 -11.04 -1.67 -13.76
CA VAL A 60 -9.88 -2.49 -14.16
C VAL A 60 -10.38 -3.90 -14.39
N HIS A 61 -10.22 -4.41 -15.60
CA HIS A 61 -10.54 -5.79 -15.95
C HIS A 61 -9.27 -6.64 -15.82
N HIS A 62 -9.24 -7.53 -14.83
CA HIS A 62 -8.20 -8.55 -14.75
C HIS A 62 -8.50 -9.63 -15.79
N VAL A 63 -7.82 -9.56 -16.94
CA VAL A 63 -7.78 -10.68 -17.91
C VAL A 63 -6.87 -11.77 -17.34
N GLY A 64 -7.41 -12.59 -16.44
CA GLY A 64 -6.75 -13.83 -16.06
C GLY A 64 -6.62 -14.75 -17.27
N ARG A 65 -5.41 -15.21 -17.57
CA ARG A 65 -5.22 -16.36 -18.48
C ARG A 65 -5.75 -17.58 -17.72
N GLU A 66 -6.79 -18.24 -18.24
CA GLU A 66 -7.22 -19.54 -17.71
C GLU A 66 -6.00 -20.48 -17.71
N VAL A 67 -5.40 -20.68 -16.54
CA VAL A 67 -4.50 -21.80 -16.34
C VAL A 67 -5.44 -23.00 -16.26
N ARG A 68 -5.63 -23.69 -17.39
CA ARG A 68 -6.26 -25.02 -17.40
C ARG A 68 -5.59 -25.81 -16.30
N SER A 69 -6.33 -26.11 -15.24
CA SER A 69 -5.93 -27.13 -14.28
C SER A 69 -5.68 -28.38 -15.12
N LEU A 70 -4.42 -28.79 -15.20
CA LEU A 70 -4.07 -30.11 -15.71
C LEU A 70 -4.74 -31.08 -14.74
N GLN A 71 -5.99 -31.48 -15.06
CA GLN A 71 -6.57 -32.70 -14.53
C GLN A 71 -5.57 -33.78 -14.91
N ALA A 72 -4.80 -34.24 -13.93
CA ALA A 72 -4.06 -35.47 -14.03
C ALA A 72 -5.10 -36.56 -14.31
N LYS A 73 -5.25 -36.92 -15.58
CA LYS A 73 -5.87 -38.18 -16.00
C LYS A 73 -4.99 -39.29 -15.44
N SER A 74 -5.22 -39.69 -14.20
CA SER A 74 -4.92 -41.05 -13.80
C SER A 74 -6.06 -41.90 -14.30
N THR A 75 -5.91 -42.41 -15.52
CA THR A 75 -6.74 -43.49 -16.04
C THR A 75 -5.83 -44.47 -16.74
N LYS A 76 -6.02 -45.74 -16.37
CA LYS A 76 -5.44 -47.00 -16.86
C LYS A 76 -4.25 -47.50 -16.06
N GLN A 77 -4.11 -48.80 -15.77
CA GLN A 77 -4.91 -50.02 -15.96
C GLN A 77 -4.08 -51.13 -15.28
N GLY A 78 -4.72 -52.21 -14.80
CA GLY A 78 -4.04 -53.42 -14.34
C GLY A 78 -4.88 -54.22 -13.37
#